data_AF-A0A1G8SHW5-F1
#
_entry.id   AF-A0A1G8SHW5-F1
#
_cell.length_a   1.000
_cell.length_b   1.000
_cell.length_c   1.000
_cell.angle_alpha   90.00
_cell.angle_beta   90.00
_cell.angle_gamma   90.00
#
_symmetry.space_group_name_H-M   'P 1'
#
loop_
_entity.id
_entity.type
_entity.pdbx_description
1 polymer ?
#
loop_
_entity_poly.entity_id
_entity_poly.type
_entity_poly.pdbx_seq_one_letter_code
_entity_poly.pdbx_strand_id
1 'polypeptide(L)'
;MGLTPNTLATPSNKGTIVVDGEAIPNVQLTNKFYEELNAGENFTLYGVFKNLKQKDKNSGVLYGLQKENGEKMFATHFRLLGPMMLLLYAFLAFCLVFVVGWVASCVPVIWIWGKDDVDGLVYHATAFAIVEACLAAGFYLWRAWTLIKITDDPDSWDVMSSATLSSRFSKFHK
;
A
#
# COMPACT_ATOMS: atom_id res chain seq x y z
N MET A 1 35.77 -2.01 23.28
CA MET A 1 34.44 -2.51 23.70
C MET A 1 33.45 -1.43 23.29
N GLY A 2 32.81 -1.52 22.12
CA GLY A 2 31.58 -2.31 21.89
C GLY A 2 30.43 -1.58 22.59
N LEU A 3 29.41 -1.00 21.94
CA LEU A 3 28.61 -1.49 20.83
C LEU A 3 27.92 -0.29 20.13
N THR A 4 27.82 -0.31 18.81
CA THR A 4 26.82 0.46 18.05
C THR A 4 25.47 -0.25 18.12
N PRO A 5 24.33 0.47 18.25
CA PRO A 5 23.04 -0.08 17.87
C PRO A 5 22.76 0.26 16.40
N ASN A 6 22.82 -0.78 15.57
CA ASN A 6 22.17 -0.83 14.26
C ASN A 6 20.69 -0.46 14.41
N THR A 7 20.22 0.55 13.67
CA THR A 7 18.82 0.65 13.25
C THR A 7 18.78 0.90 11.75
N LEU A 8 18.19 -0.07 11.07
CA LEU A 8 18.05 -0.26 9.63
C LEU A 8 17.32 0.92 8.95
N ALA A 9 18.07 1.87 8.41
CA ALA A 9 17.61 2.64 7.27
C ALA A 9 18.04 1.88 6.02
N THR A 10 17.13 1.10 5.41
CA THR A 10 17.36 0.65 4.03
C THR A 10 17.30 1.90 3.16
N PRO A 11 18.39 2.32 2.49
CA PRO A 11 18.32 3.48 1.61
C PRO A 11 17.49 3.09 0.39
N SER A 12 16.24 3.56 0.35
CA SER A 12 15.48 3.65 -0.90
C SER A 12 16.12 4.77 -1.72
N ASN A 13 17.08 4.42 -2.56
CA ASN A 13 17.68 5.36 -3.50
C ASN A 13 16.63 5.67 -4.58
N LYS A 14 16.12 6.90 -4.59
CA LYS A 14 15.31 7.41 -5.71
C LYS A 14 16.26 7.64 -6.88
N GLY A 15 16.08 6.87 -7.95
CA GLY A 15 16.91 6.93 -9.14
C GLY A 15 16.09 7.21 -10.39
N THR A 16 16.77 7.65 -11.44
CA THR A 16 16.26 7.58 -12.81
C THR A 16 16.76 6.28 -13.40
N ILE A 17 15.83 5.40 -13.80
CA ILE A 17 16.18 4.20 -14.58
C ILE A 17 16.00 4.49 -16.05
N VAL A 18 16.92 4.02 -16.89
CA VAL A 18 16.76 4.02 -18.33
C VAL A 18 16.36 2.61 -18.74
N VAL A 19 15.14 2.46 -19.25
CA VAL A 19 14.60 1.19 -19.76
C VAL A 19 14.34 1.41 -21.25
N ASP A 20 14.95 0.59 -22.11
CA ASP A 20 14.87 0.71 -23.58
C ASP A 20 15.23 2.11 -24.14
N GLY A 21 16.18 2.80 -23.50
CA GLY A 21 16.57 4.16 -23.90
C GLY A 21 15.68 5.27 -23.35
N GLU A 22 14.67 4.93 -22.56
CA GLU A 22 13.76 5.91 -21.96
C GLU A 22 13.95 6.04 -20.45
N ALA A 23 14.12 7.29 -20.02
CA ALA A 23 14.32 7.64 -18.62
C ALA A 23 12.99 7.68 -17.87
N ILE A 24 12.83 6.84 -16.84
CA ILE A 24 11.72 6.90 -15.90
C ILE A 24 12.23 7.59 -14.62
N PRO A 25 11.89 8.87 -14.41
CA PRO A 25 12.31 9.59 -13.20
C PRO A 25 11.51 9.13 -11.98
N ASN A 26 12.08 9.32 -10.78
CA ASN A 26 11.42 9.08 -9.48
C ASN A 26 10.98 7.62 -9.23
N VAL A 27 11.82 6.67 -9.61
CA VAL A 27 11.62 5.26 -9.27
C VAL A 27 12.39 4.91 -8.00
N GLN A 28 11.72 4.27 -7.04
CA GLN A 28 12.36 3.70 -5.86
C GLN A 28 12.83 2.27 -6.17
N LEU A 29 14.13 2.05 -5.99
CA LEU A 29 14.80 0.76 -6.13
C LEU A 29 15.38 0.31 -4.79
N THR A 30 15.34 -0.99 -4.53
CA THR A 30 16.17 -1.61 -3.50
C THR A 30 17.60 -1.78 -4.00
N ASN A 31 18.60 -1.58 -3.14
CA ASN A 31 20.02 -1.78 -3.47
C ASN A 31 20.30 -3.16 -4.10
N LYS A 32 19.59 -4.21 -3.66
CA LYS A 32 19.69 -5.56 -4.24
C LYS A 32 19.38 -5.59 -5.74
N PHE A 33 18.42 -4.80 -6.20
CA PHE A 33 18.09 -4.71 -7.63
C PHE A 33 19.15 -3.93 -8.40
N TYR A 34 19.75 -2.91 -7.78
CA TYR A 34 20.85 -2.16 -8.39
C TYR A 34 22.11 -3.02 -8.59
N GLU A 35 22.42 -3.89 -7.62
CA GLU A 35 23.57 -4.81 -7.68
C GLU A 35 23.40 -5.91 -8.74
N GLU A 36 22.17 -6.26 -9.10
CA GLU A 36 21.88 -7.31 -10.07
C GLU A 36 21.60 -6.82 -11.49
N LEU A 37 21.38 -5.51 -11.66
CA LEU A 37 21.24 -4.89 -12.97
C LEU A 37 22.62 -4.73 -13.62
N ASN A 38 23.10 -5.79 -14.27
CA ASN A 38 24.29 -5.74 -15.10
C ASN A 38 23.99 -5.05 -16.44
N ALA A 39 24.90 -4.17 -16.88
CA ALA A 39 24.78 -3.49 -18.16
C ALA A 39 24.85 -4.50 -19.32
N GLY A 40 23.79 -4.56 -20.14
CA GLY A 40 23.73 -5.38 -21.35
C GLY A 40 22.85 -6.64 -21.26
N GLU A 41 22.25 -6.93 -20.10
CA GLU A 41 21.25 -8.00 -19.96
C GLU A 41 19.82 -7.46 -20.09
N ASN A 42 18.91 -8.26 -20.68
CA ASN A 42 17.49 -7.91 -20.73
C ASN A 42 16.80 -8.36 -19.43
N PHE A 43 16.02 -7.47 -18.83
CA PHE A 43 15.26 -7.74 -17.60
C PHE A 43 13.80 -7.37 -17.78
N THR A 44 12.89 -8.20 -17.28
CA THR A 44 11.48 -7.83 -17.13
C THR A 44 11.27 -7.20 -15.76
N LEU A 45 10.79 -5.96 -15.73
CA LEU A 45 10.59 -5.19 -14.50
C LEU A 45 9.13 -5.21 -14.08
N TYR A 46 8.89 -5.56 -12.81
CA TYR A 46 7.58 -5.50 -12.17
C TYR A 46 7.52 -4.29 -11.26
N GLY A 47 6.61 -3.36 -11.50
CA GLY A 47 6.50 -2.13 -10.71
C GLY A 47 5.10 -1.58 -10.62
N VAL A 48 4.83 -0.83 -9.55
CA VAL A 48 3.58 -0.07 -9.38
C VAL A 48 3.89 1.41 -9.57
N PHE A 49 3.17 2.03 -10.49
CA PHE A 49 3.39 3.43 -10.87
C PHE A 49 2.14 4.24 -10.57
N LYS A 50 2.30 5.35 -9.84
CA LYS A 50 1.22 6.32 -9.65
C LYS A 50 1.01 7.12 -10.92
N ASN A 51 -0.22 7.12 -11.42
CA ASN A 51 -0.64 7.95 -12.55
C ASN A 51 -1.51 9.12 -12.04
N LEU A 52 -0.88 10.26 -11.76
CA LEU A 52 -1.53 11.51 -11.37
C LEU A 52 -1.56 12.49 -12.54
N LYS A 53 -2.56 13.37 -12.55
CA LYS A 53 -2.66 14.48 -13.52
C LYS A 53 -1.45 15.42 -13.46
N GLN A 54 -0.86 15.60 -12.28
CA GLN A 54 0.40 16.30 -12.09
C GLN A 54 1.55 15.30 -12.24
N LYS A 55 2.08 15.18 -13.47
CA LYS A 55 3.12 14.20 -13.82
C LYS A 55 4.37 14.29 -12.96
N ASP A 56 4.71 15.50 -12.49
CA ASP A 56 5.87 15.77 -11.63
C ASP A 56 5.77 15.10 -10.25
N LYS A 57 4.57 14.68 -9.84
CA LYS A 57 4.29 13.93 -8.60
C LYS A 57 4.13 12.43 -8.83
N ASN A 58 4.26 11.96 -10.07
CA ASN A 58 4.24 10.54 -10.35
C ASN A 58 5.47 9.89 -9.70
N SER A 59 5.24 8.74 -9.09
CA SER A 59 6.27 7.95 -8.42
C SER A 59 6.09 6.49 -8.80
N GLY A 60 7.19 5.82 -9.10
CA GLY A 60 7.23 4.38 -9.31
C GLY A 60 7.89 3.68 -8.13
N VAL A 61 7.39 2.50 -7.79
CA VAL A 61 8.10 1.57 -6.91
C VAL A 61 8.28 0.28 -7.67
N LEU A 62 9.54 -0.17 -7.82
CA LEU A 62 9.84 -1.47 -8.39
C LEU A 62 9.66 -2.56 -7.34
N TYR A 63 8.85 -3.56 -7.69
CA TYR A 63 8.47 -4.69 -6.83
C TYR A 63 9.27 -5.95 -7.14
N GLY A 64 9.71 -6.13 -8.39
CA GLY A 64 10.50 -7.29 -8.78
C GLY A 64 11.21 -7.12 -10.10
N LEU A 65 12.16 -8.03 -10.34
CA LEU A 65 12.86 -8.20 -11.60
C LEU A 65 12.83 -9.68 -11.98
N GLN A 66 12.73 -9.95 -13.28
CA GLN A 66 12.91 -11.27 -13.85
C GLN A 66 14.03 -11.21 -14.89
N LYS A 67 15.02 -12.08 -14.72
CA LYS A 67 16.15 -12.24 -15.65
C LYS A 67 15.73 -13.08 -16.87
N GLU A 68 16.48 -12.98 -17.98
CA GLU A 68 16.28 -13.84 -19.16
C GLU A 68 16.36 -15.34 -18.86
N ASN A 69 17.11 -15.75 -17.83
CA ASN A 69 17.20 -17.14 -17.39
C ASN A 69 15.92 -17.66 -16.68
N GLY A 70 14.90 -16.81 -16.50
CA GLY A 70 13.64 -17.14 -15.81
C GLY A 70 13.68 -16.95 -14.29
N GLU A 71 14.80 -16.53 -13.70
CA GLU A 71 14.93 -16.26 -12.28
C GLU A 71 14.17 -14.98 -11.91
N LYS A 72 13.16 -15.11 -11.04
CA LYS A 72 12.34 -14.01 -10.53
C LYS A 72 12.81 -13.60 -9.14
N MET A 73 13.09 -12.31 -8.96
CA MET A 73 13.42 -11.74 -7.66
C MET A 73 12.41 -10.66 -7.28
N PHE A 74 11.77 -10.83 -6.13
CA PHE A 74 10.79 -9.88 -5.61
C PHE A 74 11.26 -9.27 -4.29
N ALA A 75 11.02 -7.97 -4.13
CA ALA A 75 11.27 -7.26 -2.88
C ALA A 75 10.11 -7.53 -1.90
N THR A 76 10.11 -8.71 -1.26
CA THR A 76 9.08 -9.17 -0.32
C THR A 76 8.78 -8.17 0.80
N HIS A 77 9.75 -7.34 1.19
CA HIS A 77 9.56 -6.27 2.18
C HIS A 77 8.53 -5.23 1.74
N PHE A 78 8.55 -4.77 0.48
CA PHE A 78 7.56 -3.82 -0.04
C PHE A 78 6.18 -4.45 -0.23
N ARG A 79 6.14 -5.78 -0.40
CA ARG A 79 4.90 -6.55 -0.54
C ARG A 79 4.07 -6.56 0.76
N LEU A 80 4.74 -6.63 1.91
CA LEU A 80 4.08 -6.69 3.23
C LEU A 80 3.89 -5.34 3.90
N LEU A 81 4.68 -4.32 3.54
CA LEU A 81 4.57 -2.98 4.15
C LEU A 81 3.18 -2.35 3.95
N GLY A 82 2.63 -2.41 2.73
CA GLY A 82 1.31 -1.86 2.41
C GLY A 82 0.17 -2.50 3.22
N PRO A 83 0.04 -3.83 3.22
CA PRO A 83 -0.92 -4.54 4.07
C PRO A 83 -0.74 -4.27 5.57
N MET A 84 0.50 -4.19 6.06
CA MET A 84 0.79 -3.87 7.48
C MET A 84 0.28 -2.48 7.89
N MET A 85 0.47 -1.48 7.03
CA MET A 85 -0.06 -0.13 7.28
C MET A 85 -1.60 -0.11 7.31
N LEU A 86 -2.24 -0.89 6.44
CA LEU A 86 -3.70 -1.02 6.44
C LEU A 86 -4.23 -1.75 7.68
N LEU A 87 -3.48 -2.72 8.22
CA LEU A 87 -3.79 -3.35 9.51
C LEU A 87 -3.77 -2.33 10.65
N LEU A 88 -2.76 -1.47 10.70
CA LEU A 88 -2.69 -0.38 11.67
C LEU A 88 -3.88 0.59 11.50
N TYR A 89 -4.22 0.96 10.27
CA TYR A 89 -5.39 1.81 10.00
C TYR A 89 -6.71 1.12 10.37
N ALA A 90 -6.82 -0.20 10.19
CA ALA A 90 -7.99 -0.96 10.63
C ALA A 90 -8.18 -0.87 12.15
N PHE A 91 -7.09 -1.03 12.91
CA PHE A 91 -7.11 -0.89 14.37
C PHE A 91 -7.51 0.53 14.80
N LEU A 92 -6.88 1.56 14.22
CA LEU A 92 -7.19 2.95 14.54
C LEU A 92 -8.64 3.32 14.16
N ALA A 93 -9.11 2.85 13.01
CA ALA A 93 -10.48 3.05 12.56
C ALA A 93 -11.48 2.38 13.52
N PHE A 94 -11.19 1.16 13.97
CA PHE A 94 -12.01 0.49 14.98
C PHE A 94 -12.12 1.34 16.25
N CYS A 95 -11.00 1.77 16.82
CA CYS A 95 -11.01 2.55 18.07
C CYS A 95 -11.77 3.86 17.93
N LEU A 96 -11.53 4.62 16.84
CA LEU A 96 -12.17 5.91 16.63
C LEU A 96 -13.67 5.77 16.36
N VAL A 97 -14.06 4.86 15.48
CA VAL A 97 -15.46 4.62 15.13
C VAL A 97 -16.22 4.03 16.31
N PHE A 98 -15.58 3.18 17.13
CA PHE A 98 -16.22 2.68 18.35
C PHE A 98 -16.56 3.82 19.32
N VAL A 99 -15.60 4.71 19.63
CA VAL A 99 -15.85 5.81 20.58
C VAL A 99 -16.90 6.79 20.05
N VAL A 100 -16.77 7.20 18.79
CA VAL A 100 -17.70 8.15 18.17
C VAL A 100 -19.07 7.49 17.97
N GLY A 101 -19.10 6.26 17.48
CA GLY A 101 -20.30 5.47 17.24
C GLY A 101 -21.06 5.17 18.52
N TRP A 102 -20.37 4.93 19.64
CA TRP A 102 -21.01 4.71 20.94
C TRP A 102 -21.79 5.94 21.40
N VAL A 103 -21.17 7.13 21.35
CA VAL A 103 -21.84 8.39 21.71
C VAL A 103 -22.98 8.70 20.73
N ALA A 104 -22.76 8.50 19.43
CA ALA A 104 -23.79 8.72 18.42
C ALA A 104 -24.97 7.75 18.58
N SER A 105 -24.72 6.51 18.97
CA SER A 105 -25.73 5.45 19.15
C SER A 105 -26.66 5.71 20.34
N CYS A 106 -26.26 6.53 21.31
CA CYS A 106 -27.16 6.92 22.40
C CYS A 106 -28.44 7.61 21.89
N VAL A 107 -28.34 8.41 20.81
CA VAL A 107 -29.49 9.14 20.25
C VAL A 107 -30.58 8.19 19.72
N PRO A 108 -30.31 7.28 18.77
CA PRO A 108 -31.32 6.35 18.27
C PRO A 108 -31.78 5.36 19.36
N VAL A 109 -30.90 4.95 20.28
CA VAL A 109 -31.28 4.02 21.35
C VAL A 109 -32.28 4.66 22.33
N ILE A 110 -32.04 5.90 22.77
CA ILE A 110 -32.98 6.64 23.62
C ILE A 110 -34.31 6.86 22.89
N TRP A 111 -34.27 7.12 21.58
CA TRP A 111 -35.47 7.34 20.79
C TRP A 111 -36.36 6.09 20.65
N ILE A 112 -35.75 4.90 20.53
CA ILE A 112 -36.49 3.64 20.32
C ILE A 112 -36.90 2.97 21.64
N TRP A 113 -36.02 2.94 22.65
CA TRP A 113 -36.24 2.20 23.90
C TRP A 113 -36.59 3.09 25.11
N GLY A 114 -36.46 4.40 24.98
CA GLY A 114 -36.71 5.34 26.06
C GLY A 114 -35.51 5.50 27.00
N LYS A 115 -35.52 6.59 27.77
CA LYS A 115 -34.40 7.00 28.64
C LYS A 115 -34.31 6.24 29.97
N ASP A 116 -35.36 5.51 30.33
CA ASP A 116 -35.52 4.94 31.67
C ASP A 116 -34.84 3.56 31.80
N ASP A 117 -34.46 2.94 30.68
CA ASP A 117 -33.73 1.68 30.63
C ASP A 117 -32.22 1.93 30.42
N VAL A 118 -31.51 2.18 31.52
CA VAL A 118 -30.06 2.48 31.49
C VAL A 118 -29.23 1.25 31.09
N ASP A 119 -29.64 0.05 31.52
CA ASP A 119 -28.94 -1.19 31.19
C ASP A 119 -29.12 -1.54 29.71
N GLY A 120 -30.34 -1.39 29.18
CA GLY A 120 -30.63 -1.52 27.75
C GLY A 120 -29.91 -0.48 26.90
N LEU A 121 -29.79 0.77 27.39
CA LEU A 121 -29.05 1.83 26.71
C LEU A 121 -27.59 1.43 26.48
N VAL A 122 -26.90 0.98 27.52
CA VAL A 122 -25.48 0.58 27.44
C VAL A 122 -25.33 -0.62 26.51
N TYR A 123 -26.21 -1.61 26.61
CA TYR A 123 -26.15 -2.80 25.76
C TYR A 123 -26.33 -2.46 24.27
N HIS A 124 -27.41 -1.76 23.91
CA HIS A 124 -27.72 -1.45 22.52
C HIS A 124 -26.73 -0.46 21.90
N ALA A 125 -26.32 0.58 22.62
CA ALA A 125 -25.33 1.53 22.13
C ALA A 125 -23.97 0.85 21.89
N THR A 126 -23.56 -0.06 22.78
CA THR A 126 -22.34 -0.85 22.60
C THR A 126 -22.46 -1.79 21.41
N ALA A 127 -23.59 -2.47 21.24
CA ALA A 127 -23.82 -3.37 20.12
C ALA A 127 -23.72 -2.64 18.77
N PHE A 128 -24.41 -1.50 18.62
CA PHE A 128 -24.33 -0.68 17.41
C PHE A 128 -22.91 -0.18 17.14
N ALA A 129 -22.25 0.38 18.16
CA ALA A 129 -20.88 0.88 18.02
C ALA A 129 -19.87 -0.21 17.63
N ILE A 130 -20.01 -1.42 18.17
CA ILE A 130 -19.17 -2.57 17.77
C ILE A 130 -19.39 -2.92 16.30
N VAL A 131 -20.65 -3.00 15.86
CA VAL A 131 -20.97 -3.35 14.47
C VAL A 131 -20.38 -2.30 13.51
N GLU A 132 -20.57 -1.01 13.80
CA GLU A 132 -20.03 0.08 12.98
C GLU A 132 -18.49 0.07 12.96
N ALA A 133 -17.86 -0.12 14.11
CA ALA A 133 -16.40 -0.20 14.22
C ALA A 133 -15.82 -1.41 13.47
N CYS A 134 -16.48 -2.57 13.57
CA CYS A 134 -16.13 -3.77 12.82
C CYS A 134 -16.25 -3.57 11.31
N LEU A 135 -17.31 -2.89 10.84
CA LEU A 135 -17.48 -2.57 9.42
C LEU A 135 -16.38 -1.64 8.92
N ALA A 136 -16.05 -0.60 9.70
CA ALA A 136 -14.98 0.33 9.38
C ALA A 136 -13.61 -0.39 9.31
N ALA A 137 -13.27 -1.20 10.31
CA ALA A 137 -12.03 -1.98 10.32
C ALA A 137 -12.01 -3.02 9.19
N GLY A 138 -13.15 -3.69 8.94
CA GLY A 138 -13.33 -4.69 7.90
C GLY A 138 -13.02 -4.16 6.51
N PHE A 139 -13.37 -2.90 6.22
CA PHE A 139 -13.00 -2.25 4.96
C PHE A 139 -11.47 -2.23 4.75
N TYR A 140 -10.70 -1.80 5.74
CA TYR A 140 -9.24 -1.74 5.65
C TYR A 140 -8.61 -3.13 5.56
N LEU A 141 -9.11 -4.10 6.32
CA LEU A 141 -8.66 -5.49 6.24
C LEU A 141 -8.93 -6.10 4.85
N TRP A 142 -10.11 -5.83 4.27
CA TRP A 142 -10.44 -6.27 2.91
C TRP A 142 -9.52 -5.64 1.87
N ARG A 143 -9.18 -4.35 2.02
CA ARG A 143 -8.19 -3.68 1.14
C ARG A 143 -6.79 -4.27 1.32
N ALA A 144 -6.38 -4.60 2.54
CA ALA A 144 -5.10 -5.24 2.82
C ALA A 144 -5.01 -6.62 2.16
N TRP A 145 -6.05 -7.43 2.32
CA TRP A 145 -6.18 -8.74 1.68
C TRP A 145 -6.13 -8.66 0.15
N THR A 146 -6.82 -7.67 -0.42
CA THR A 146 -6.82 -7.41 -1.87
C THR A 146 -5.41 -7.09 -2.38
N LEU A 147 -4.65 -6.26 -1.65
CA LEU A 147 -3.26 -5.97 -2.01
C LEU A 147 -2.37 -7.20 -1.95
N ILE A 148 -2.53 -8.06 -0.93
CA ILE A 148 -1.77 -9.31 -0.82
C ILE A 148 -2.06 -10.21 -2.03
N LYS A 149 -3.33 -10.36 -2.42
CA LYS A 149 -3.73 -11.16 -3.58
C LYS A 149 -3.15 -10.64 -4.89
N ILE A 150 -3.27 -9.33 -5.15
CA ILE A 150 -2.74 -8.72 -6.39
C ILE A 150 -1.22 -8.87 -6.46
N THR A 151 -0.54 -8.76 -5.31
CA THR A 151 0.93 -8.90 -5.26
C THR A 151 1.41 -10.35 -5.28
N ASP A 152 0.52 -11.34 -5.17
CA ASP A 152 0.85 -12.77 -5.24
C ASP A 152 0.94 -13.31 -6.65
N ASP A 153 0.21 -12.69 -7.58
CA ASP A 153 0.18 -13.08 -8.98
C ASP A 153 0.69 -11.93 -9.88
N PRO A 154 2.01 -11.70 -9.92
CA PRO A 154 2.61 -10.67 -10.76
C PRO A 154 2.47 -10.95 -12.26
N ASP A 155 2.21 -12.20 -12.65
CA ASP A 155 2.04 -12.57 -14.06
C ASP A 155 0.67 -12.12 -14.60
N SER A 156 -0.30 -11.85 -13.71
CA SER A 156 -1.58 -11.23 -14.06
C SER A 156 -1.50 -9.72 -14.33
N TRP A 157 -0.33 -9.09 -14.13
CA TRP A 157 -0.19 -7.64 -14.25
C TRP A 157 -0.15 -7.21 -15.72
N ASP A 158 -0.72 -6.03 -16.00
CA ASP A 158 -0.78 -5.48 -17.34
C ASP A 158 0.62 -5.19 -17.88
N VAL A 159 0.91 -5.66 -19.10
CA VAL A 159 2.21 -5.49 -19.76
C VAL A 159 2.25 -4.11 -20.39
N MET A 160 3.20 -3.28 -19.97
CA MET A 160 3.32 -1.90 -20.44
C MET A 160 4.68 -1.68 -21.09
N SER A 161 4.68 -1.03 -22.26
CA SER A 161 5.93 -0.61 -22.88
C SER A 161 6.60 0.51 -22.08
N SER A 162 7.94 0.52 -22.10
CA SER A 162 8.79 1.60 -21.61
C SER A 162 8.33 2.97 -22.14
N ALA A 163 8.09 3.08 -23.45
CA ALA A 163 7.45 4.22 -24.15
C ALA A 163 6.20 4.77 -23.46
N THR A 164 5.25 3.87 -23.20
CA THR A 164 3.98 4.24 -22.59
C THR A 164 4.19 4.70 -21.16
N LEU A 165 5.10 4.05 -20.43
CA LEU A 165 5.39 4.36 -19.03
C LEU A 165 6.13 5.70 -18.88
N SER A 166 7.17 5.94 -19.67
CA SER A 166 7.89 7.23 -19.71
C SER A 166 6.96 8.39 -20.04
N SER A 167 6.04 8.22 -20.99
CA SER A 167 5.06 9.25 -21.36
C SER A 167 4.16 9.68 -20.18
N ARG A 168 3.96 8.81 -19.18
CA ARG A 168 3.18 9.12 -17.96
C ARG A 168 3.99 9.96 -16.97
N PHE A 169 5.31 9.85 -16.97
CA PHE A 169 6.20 10.63 -16.09
C PHE A 169 6.71 11.91 -16.75
N SER A 170 6.85 11.92 -18.08
CA SER A 170 7.35 13.06 -18.83
C SER A 170 6.21 14.02 -19.23
N LYS A 171 6.33 15.29 -18.85
CA LYS A 171 5.59 16.41 -19.48
C LYS A 171 6.08 16.68 -20.92
N PHE A 172 7.24 16.15 -21.30
CA PHE A 172 8.05 16.59 -22.44
C PHE A 172 8.29 15.50 -23.49
N HIS A 173 7.23 14.84 -23.96
CA HIS A 173 7.26 14.24 -25.29
C HIS A 173 6.23 14.94 -26.18
N LYS A 174 6.67 16.11 -26.68
CA LYS A 174 6.31 16.67 -27.98
C LYS A 174 7.61 17.06 -28.65
#